data_AF-A0ABD0PKL7-F1
#
_entry.id   AF-A0ABD0PKL7-F1
#
_cell.length_a   1.000
_cell.length_b   1.000
_cell.length_c   1.000
_cell.angle_alpha   90.00
_cell.angle_beta   90.00
_cell.angle_gamma   90.00
#
_symmetry.space_group_name_H-M   'P 1'
#
loop_
_entity.id
_entity.type
_entity.pdbx_description
1 polymer ?
#
loop_
_entity_poly.entity_id
_entity_poly.type
_entity_poly.pdbx_seq_one_letter_code
_entity_poly.pdbx_strand_id
1 'polypeptide(L)' 'SKIEEHLSRLEEVAKEIEATGSYQLTTKELEFGAKQAWRNAPRCIGRIQWANLQ' A
#
# COMPACT_ATOMS: atom_id res chain seq x y z
N SER A 1 -0.81 0.97 -19.87
CA SER A 1 -1.66 2.11 -19.39
C SER A 1 -1.76 2.04 -17.86
N LYS A 2 -1.97 3.16 -17.14
CA LYS A 2 -2.18 3.11 -15.66
C LYS A 2 -3.29 2.15 -15.23
N ILE A 3 -4.31 1.99 -16.09
CA ILE A 3 -5.43 1.06 -15.86
C ILE A 3 -4.97 -0.39 -16.00
N GLU A 4 -4.15 -0.68 -17.01
CA GLU A 4 -3.62 -2.02 -17.29
C GLU A 4 -2.66 -2.49 -16.19
N GLU A 5 -1.77 -1.60 -15.72
CA GLU A 5 -0.88 -1.88 -14.58
C GLU A 5 -1.68 -2.20 -13.31
N HIS A 6 -2.76 -1.44 -13.06
CA HIS A 6 -3.64 -1.69 -11.91
C HIS A 6 -4.36 -3.04 -12.01
N LEU A 7 -4.93 -3.36 -13.17
CA LEU A 7 -5.62 -4.64 -13.39
C LEU A 7 -4.65 -5.82 -13.28
N SER A 8 -3.45 -5.69 -13.83
CA SER A 8 -2.39 -6.71 -13.72
C SER A 8 -2.00 -6.98 -12.28
N ARG A 9 -1.80 -5.91 -11.48
CA ARG A 9 -1.47 -6.06 -10.05
C ARG A 9 -2.61 -6.71 -9.25
N LEU A 10 -3.87 -6.40 -9.57
CA LEU A 10 -5.02 -7.06 -8.93
C LEU A 10 -5.06 -8.56 -9.20
N GLU A 11 -4.79 -8.98 -10.44
CA GLU A 11 -4.76 -10.39 -10.82
C GLU A 11 -3.60 -11.14 -10.14
N GLU A 12 -2.42 -10.52 -10.05
CA GLU A 12 -1.26 -11.08 -9.37
C GLU A 12 -1.53 -11.34 -7.88
N VAL A 13 -2.06 -10.33 -7.17
CA VAL A 13 -2.39 -10.44 -5.74
C VAL A 13 -3.45 -11.51 -5.51
N ALA A 14 -4.49 -11.57 -6.36
CA ALA A 14 -5.53 -12.58 -6.24
C ALA A 14 -4.95 -14.01 -6.35
N LYS A 15 -4.08 -14.26 -7.33
CA LYS A 15 -3.41 -15.55 -7.51
C LYS A 15 -2.47 -15.89 -6.34
N GLU A 16 -1.74 -14.91 -5.82
CA GLU A 16 -0.84 -15.12 -4.67
C GLU A 16 -1.62 -15.52 -3.40
N ILE A 17 -2.75 -14.86 -3.17
CA ILE A 17 -3.66 -15.18 -2.05
C ILE A 17 -4.24 -16.58 -2.21
N GLU A 18 -4.72 -16.94 -3.40
CA GLU A 18 -5.26 -18.28 -3.68
C GLU A 18 -4.19 -19.38 -3.47
N ALA A 19 -2.94 -19.11 -3.86
CA ALA A 19 -1.87 -20.10 -3.79
C ALA A 19 -1.21 -20.23 -2.41
N THR A 20 -1.08 -19.12 -1.66
CA THR A 20 -0.27 -19.06 -0.43
C THR A 20 -1.07 -18.71 0.82
N GLY A 21 -2.32 -18.26 0.67
CA GLY A 21 -3.17 -17.75 1.75
C GLY A 21 -2.86 -16.30 2.16
N SER A 22 -1.89 -15.65 1.52
CA SER A 22 -1.53 -14.25 1.77
C SER A 22 -0.90 -13.63 0.51
N TYR A 23 -0.39 -12.40 0.61
CA TYR A 23 0.37 -11.77 -0.47
C TYR A 23 1.45 -10.85 0.09
N GLN A 24 2.49 -10.61 -0.70
CA GLN A 24 3.51 -9.63 -0.36
C GLN A 24 3.25 -8.29 -1.05
N LEU A 25 3.40 -7.22 -0.25
CA LEU A 25 3.39 -5.86 -0.78
C LEU A 25 4.74 -5.57 -1.44
N THR A 26 4.68 -4.82 -2.54
CA THR A 26 5.88 -4.19 -3.10
C THR A 26 6.37 -3.08 -2.19
N THR A 27 7.65 -2.69 -2.29
CA THR A 27 8.22 -1.59 -1.51
C THR A 27 7.41 -0.30 -1.67
N LYS A 28 6.94 0.00 -2.89
CA LYS A 28 6.13 1.20 -3.18
C LYS A 28 4.77 1.16 -2.47
N GLU A 29 4.12 0.01 -2.45
CA GLU A 29 2.84 -0.18 -1.75
C GLU A 29 3.04 -0.08 -0.24
N LEU A 30 4.16 -0.61 0.29
CA LEU A 30 4.51 -0.53 1.70
C LEU A 30 4.79 0.92 2.14
N GLU A 31 5.61 1.66 1.40
CA GLU A 31 5.88 3.08 1.65
C GLU A 31 4.59 3.92 1.61
N PHE A 32 3.74 3.68 0.61
CA PHE A 32 2.45 4.34 0.51
C PHE A 32 1.55 4.00 1.71
N GLY A 33 1.44 2.71 2.06
CA GLY A 33 0.66 2.23 3.19
C GLY A 33 1.11 2.81 4.52
N ALA A 34 2.43 2.88 4.76
CA ALA A 34 3.00 3.46 5.97
C ALA A 34 2.68 4.95 6.11
N LYS A 35 2.83 5.71 5.01
CA LYS A 35 2.46 7.14 4.97
C LYS A 35 0.96 7.35 5.20
N GLN A 36 0.11 6.54 4.58
CA GLN A 36 -1.34 6.60 4.82
C GLN A 36 -1.72 6.23 6.25
N ALA A 37 -1.08 5.23 6.84
CA ALA A 37 -1.34 4.83 8.23
C ALA A 37 -1.05 6.00 9.20
N TRP A 38 0.06 6.71 9.02
CA TRP A 38 0.37 7.90 9.81
C TRP A 38 -0.63 9.04 9.58
N ARG A 39 -0.96 9.32 8.31
CA ARG A 39 -1.99 10.31 7.96
C ARG A 39 -3.34 9.99 8.60
N ASN A 40 -3.67 8.72 8.76
CA ASN A 40 -4.95 8.28 9.31
C ASN A 40 -4.94 8.09 10.83
N ALA A 41 -3.82 8.36 11.52
CA ALA A 41 -3.73 8.22 12.98
C ALA A 41 -4.41 9.40 13.71
N PRO A 42 -5.66 9.27 14.21
CA PRO A 42 -6.47 10.41 14.67
C PRO A 42 -5.89 11.13 15.90
N ARG A 43 -5.05 10.44 16.66
CA ARG A 43 -4.39 10.96 17.87
C ARG A 43 -3.03 11.63 17.62
N CYS A 44 -2.55 11.69 16.37
CA CYS A 44 -1.29 12.34 16.04
C CYS A 44 -1.50 13.82 15.66
N ILE A 45 -0.91 14.75 16.41
CA ILE A 45 -0.91 16.19 16.07
C ILE A 45 0.01 16.51 14.89
N GLY A 46 1.09 15.74 14.71
CA GLY A 46 2.13 15.94 13.69
C GLY A 46 1.79 15.47 12.28
N ARG A 47 0.52 15.18 11.98
CA ARG A 47 0.11 14.62 10.67
C ARG A 47 0.41 15.51 9.47
N ILE A 48 0.71 16.79 9.64
CA ILE A 48 1.04 17.67 8.50
C ILE A 48 2.29 17.18 7.74
N GLN A 49 3.21 16.48 8.42
CA GLN A 49 4.44 15.94 7.84
C GLN A 49 4.28 14.51 7.28
N TRP A 50 3.05 13.98 7.20
CA TRP A 50 2.81 12.56 6.90
C TRP A 50 3.48 12.04 5.61
N ALA A 51 3.66 12.91 4.60
CA ALA A 51 4.27 12.54 3.32
C ALA A 51 5.80 12.41 3.37
N ASN A 52 6.44 12.98 4.40
CA ASN A 52 7.90 13.02 4.59
C ASN A 52 8.40 11.88 5.49
N LEU A 53 7.73 10.73 5.46
CA LEU A 53 8.19 9.51 6.12
C LEU A 53 9.31 8.86 5.28
N GLN A 54 10.45 8.58 5.93
CA GLN A 54 11.69 8.01 5.34
C GLN A 54 11.82 6.52 5.61
#